data_AF-A0A954C6W4-F1
#
_entry.id   AF-A0A954C6W4-F1
#
_cell.length_a   1.000
_cell.length_b   1.000
_cell.length_c   1.000
_cell.angle_alpha   90.00
_cell.angle_beta   90.00
_cell.angle_gamma   90.00
#
_symmetry.space_group_name_H-M   'P 1'
#
loop_
_entity.id
_entity.type
_entity.pdbx_description
1 polymer ?
#
loop_
_entity_poly.entity_id
_entity_poly.type
_entity_poly.pdbx_seq_one_letter_code
_entity_poly.pdbx_strand_id
1 'polypeptide(L)'
;RDVTLWRAVRDEAERRGATERLAELAEDIRASAHRVEVSADPAELLVTEAADFDLVIIGLSRQPGTPLFGHVVRAIAAQPHTALLMIARTKRRGPPPATNRMTRLQLPEE
;
A
#
# COMPACT_ATOMS: atom_id res chain seq x y z
N ARG A 1 18.10 -1.40 13.98
CA ARG A 1 17.26 -2.37 13.24
C ARG A 1 17.43 -2.00 11.78
N ASP A 2 17.84 -2.96 10.96
CA ASP A 2 18.10 -2.71 9.56
C ASP A 2 16.79 -2.58 8.79
N VAL A 3 16.69 -1.55 7.96
CA VAL A 3 15.53 -1.29 7.10
C VAL A 3 16.01 -1.40 5.67
N THR A 4 15.33 -2.24 4.89
CA THR A 4 15.58 -2.38 3.46
C THR A 4 14.39 -1.82 2.69
N LEU A 5 14.65 -0.88 1.79
CA LEU A 5 13.65 -0.45 0.81
C LEU A 5 13.71 -1.35 -0.41
N TRP A 6 12.56 -1.89 -0.81
CA TRP A 6 12.52 -2.88 -1.87
C TRP A 6 11.41 -2.56 -2.86
N ARG A 7 11.71 -2.70 -4.16
CA ARG A 7 10.75 -2.42 -5.23
C ARG A 7 10.94 -3.38 -6.39
N ALA A 8 9.87 -4.09 -6.76
CA ALA A 8 9.80 -4.79 -8.03
C ALA A 8 9.27 -3.88 -9.15
N VAL A 9 9.85 -3.98 -10.32
CA VAL A 9 9.45 -3.31 -11.57
C VAL A 9 9.27 -4.35 -12.68
N ARG A 10 8.57 -3.99 -13.76
CA ARG A 10 8.20 -4.96 -14.81
C ARG A 10 9.26 -5.14 -15.89
N ASP A 11 10.09 -4.13 -16.11
CA ASP A 11 11.09 -4.14 -17.16
C ASP A 11 12.31 -3.30 -16.78
N GLU A 12 13.37 -3.44 -17.57
CA GLU A 12 14.63 -2.74 -17.37
C GLU A 12 14.49 -1.22 -17.62
N ALA A 13 13.54 -0.80 -18.45
CA ALA A 13 13.32 0.62 -18.73
C ALA A 13 12.81 1.36 -17.48
N GLU A 14 11.98 0.71 -16.66
CA GLU A 14 11.54 1.24 -15.36
C GLU A 14 12.64 1.21 -14.29
N ARG A 15 13.61 0.29 -14.38
CA ARG A 15 14.58 0.01 -13.32
C ARG A 15 15.42 1.23 -12.94
N ARG A 16 15.95 1.98 -13.91
CA ARG A 16 16.82 3.13 -13.63
C ARG A 16 16.10 4.19 -12.82
N GLY A 17 14.94 4.64 -13.29
CA GLY A 17 14.16 5.67 -12.60
C GLY A 17 13.58 5.19 -11.26
N ALA A 18 13.34 3.89 -11.11
CA ALA A 18 12.96 3.30 -9.82
C ALA A 18 14.13 3.28 -8.84
N THR A 19 15.35 2.99 -9.31
CA THR A 19 16.57 2.95 -8.49
C THR A 19 16.92 4.33 -7.96
N GLU A 20 16.93 5.35 -8.84
CA GLU A 20 17.19 6.74 -8.44
C GLU A 20 16.22 7.21 -7.35
N ARG A 21 14.91 7.01 -7.54
CA ARG A 21 13.90 7.39 -6.53
C ARG A 21 13.98 6.58 -5.24
N LEU A 22 14.34 5.29 -5.32
CA LEU A 22 14.44 4.44 -4.14
C LEU A 22 15.69 4.78 -3.32
N ALA A 23 16.78 5.18 -3.99
CA ALA A 23 17.99 5.67 -3.35
C ALA A 23 17.74 6.98 -2.60
N GLU A 24 17.07 7.95 -3.22
CA GLU A 24 16.66 9.21 -2.57
C GLU A 24 15.81 8.92 -1.32
N LEU A 25 14.80 8.07 -1.44
CA LEU A 25 13.95 7.70 -0.30
C LEU A 25 14.73 6.96 0.80
N ALA A 26 15.69 6.12 0.41
CA ALA A 26 16.55 5.39 1.36
C ALA A 26 17.39 6.37 2.19
N GLU A 27 17.91 7.42 1.57
CA GLU A 27 18.63 8.49 2.26
C GLU A 27 17.72 9.24 3.23
N ASP A 28 16.54 9.66 2.78
CA ASP A 28 15.57 10.42 3.58
C ASP A 28 15.16 9.68 4.87
N ILE A 29 14.93 8.36 4.78
CA ILE A 29 14.50 7.55 5.94
C ILE A 29 15.66 6.84 6.64
N ARG A 30 16.90 7.00 6.14
CA ARG A 30 18.11 6.31 6.61
C ARG A 30 17.97 4.79 6.59
N ALA A 31 17.47 4.25 5.49
CA ALA A 31 17.43 2.81 5.26
C ALA A 31 18.86 2.24 5.12
N SER A 32 19.10 1.06 5.68
CA SER A 32 20.40 0.37 5.61
C SER A 32 20.72 -0.11 4.20
N ALA A 33 19.68 -0.39 3.40
CA ALA A 33 19.82 -0.85 2.02
C ALA A 33 18.62 -0.45 1.16
N HIS A 34 18.80 -0.45 -0.15
CA HIS A 34 17.70 -0.43 -1.12
C HIS A 34 17.97 -1.38 -2.28
N ARG A 35 16.92 -2.00 -2.82
CA ARG A 35 17.01 -2.97 -3.92
C ARG A 35 15.86 -2.78 -4.89
N VAL A 36 16.19 -2.78 -6.19
CA VAL A 36 15.22 -2.76 -7.28
C VAL A 36 15.42 -3.98 -8.15
N GLU A 37 14.34 -4.72 -8.37
CA GLU A 37 14.36 -5.95 -9.16
C GLU A 37 13.37 -5.92 -10.29
N VAL A 38 13.79 -6.48 -11.42
CA VAL A 38 12.97 -6.63 -12.61
C VAL A 38 12.38 -8.02 -12.60
N SER A 39 11.05 -8.10 -12.68
CA SER A 39 10.33 -9.38 -12.76
C SER A 39 9.15 -9.27 -13.71
N ALA A 40 8.91 -10.33 -14.49
CA ALA A 40 7.68 -10.49 -15.25
C ALA A 40 6.46 -10.61 -14.33
N ASP A 41 6.64 -11.14 -13.12
CA ASP A 41 5.65 -11.17 -12.05
C ASP A 41 6.19 -10.47 -10.77
N PRO A 42 6.02 -9.14 -10.66
CA PRO A 42 6.39 -8.38 -9.47
C PRO A 42 5.64 -8.83 -8.20
N ALA A 43 4.44 -9.38 -8.35
CA ALA A 43 3.61 -9.77 -7.22
C ALA A 43 4.13 -11.05 -6.58
N GLU A 44 4.49 -12.04 -7.38
CA GLU A 44 5.14 -13.28 -6.90
C GLU A 44 6.48 -12.97 -6.22
N LEU A 45 7.33 -12.14 -6.85
CA LEU A 45 8.63 -11.80 -6.29
C LEU A 45 8.51 -11.11 -4.91
N LEU A 46 7.53 -10.20 -4.74
CA LEU A 46 7.25 -9.57 -3.45
C LEU A 46 6.86 -10.57 -2.35
N VAL A 47 6.10 -11.62 -2.71
CA VAL A 47 5.71 -12.67 -1.75
C VAL A 47 6.92 -13.50 -1.35
N THR A 48 7.76 -13.88 -2.32
CA THR A 48 8.96 -14.67 -2.06
C THR A 48 9.94 -13.93 -1.14
N GLU A 49 10.27 -12.68 -1.47
CA GLU A 49 11.25 -11.90 -0.70
C GLU A 49 10.71 -11.52 0.69
N ALA A 50 9.38 -11.37 0.87
CA ALA A 50 8.77 -11.11 2.17
C ALA A 50 9.08 -12.18 3.24
N ALA A 51 9.37 -13.42 2.82
CA ALA A 51 9.67 -14.53 3.73
C ALA A 51 10.98 -14.34 4.49
N ASP A 52 11.88 -13.50 3.98
CA ASP A 52 13.19 -13.22 4.60
C ASP A 52 13.14 -12.05 5.61
N PHE A 53 11.97 -11.45 5.84
CA PHE A 53 11.80 -10.31 6.74
C PHE A 53 10.84 -10.62 7.89
N ASP A 54 11.22 -10.20 9.10
CA ASP A 54 10.35 -10.29 10.29
C ASP A 54 9.12 -9.36 10.20
N LEU A 55 9.26 -8.24 9.48
CA LEU A 55 8.22 -7.23 9.29
C LEU A 55 8.25 -6.68 7.87
N VAL A 56 7.12 -6.80 7.18
CA VAL A 56 6.88 -6.22 5.86
C VAL A 56 5.90 -5.06 5.99
N ILE A 57 6.25 -3.91 5.39
CA ILE A 57 5.40 -2.72 5.35
C ILE A 57 4.99 -2.46 3.90
N ILE A 58 3.68 -2.46 3.64
CA ILE A 58 3.12 -2.21 2.29
C ILE A 58 2.31 -0.93 2.30
N GLY A 59 2.75 0.05 1.49
CA GLY A 59 1.99 1.25 1.18
C GLY A 59 0.96 1.00 0.09
N LEU A 60 -0.32 1.24 0.36
CA LEU A 60 -1.40 1.14 -0.60
C LEU A 60 -1.87 2.51 -1.07
N SER A 61 -1.79 2.73 -2.38
CA SER A 61 -2.32 3.92 -3.03
C SER A 61 -3.85 3.90 -3.18
N ARG A 62 -4.47 2.72 -3.12
CA ARG A 62 -5.93 2.46 -3.21
C ARG A 62 -6.47 1.91 -1.89
N GLN A 63 -7.80 1.98 -1.71
CA GLN A 63 -8.45 1.43 -0.51
C GLN A 63 -8.16 -0.08 -0.36
N PRO A 64 -8.02 -0.58 0.89
CA PRO A 64 -8.00 -2.02 1.16
C PRO A 64 -9.25 -2.67 0.53
N GLY A 65 -9.06 -3.77 -0.22
CA GLY A 65 -10.16 -4.50 -0.88
C GLY A 65 -10.16 -4.45 -2.42
N THR A 66 -9.25 -3.74 -3.07
CA THR A 66 -9.09 -3.86 -4.54
C THR A 66 -8.46 -5.22 -4.91
N PRO A 67 -9.01 -5.97 -5.90
CA PRO A 67 -8.63 -7.36 -6.17
C PRO A 67 -7.13 -7.60 -6.43
N LEU A 68 -6.48 -6.65 -7.10
CA LEU A 68 -5.10 -6.82 -7.58
C LEU A 68 -4.06 -6.95 -6.45
N PHE A 69 -4.28 -6.30 -5.31
CA PHE A 69 -3.36 -6.36 -4.15
C PHE A 69 -3.80 -7.36 -3.07
N GLY A 70 -5.03 -7.84 -3.13
CA GLY A 70 -5.56 -8.74 -2.11
C GLY A 70 -4.84 -10.08 -2.05
N HIS A 71 -4.36 -10.61 -3.19
CA HIS A 71 -3.66 -11.89 -3.21
C HIS A 71 -2.25 -11.80 -2.60
N VAL A 72 -1.44 -10.79 -2.97
CA VAL A 72 -0.10 -10.53 -2.40
C VAL A 72 -0.17 -10.38 -0.89
N VAL A 73 -1.07 -9.52 -0.41
CA VAL A 73 -1.27 -9.26 1.02
C VAL A 73 -1.64 -10.55 1.76
N ARG A 74 -2.57 -11.35 1.22
CA ARG A 74 -2.96 -12.62 1.84
C ARG A 74 -1.81 -13.62 1.85
N ALA A 75 -1.02 -13.69 0.78
CA ALA A 75 0.10 -14.60 0.69
C ALA A 75 1.20 -14.24 1.71
N ILE A 76 1.53 -12.95 1.85
CA ILE A 76 2.51 -12.49 2.85
C ILE A 76 1.95 -12.70 4.27
N ALA A 77 0.68 -12.35 4.51
CA ALA A 77 0.06 -12.55 5.83
C ALA A 77 -0.09 -14.02 6.24
N ALA A 78 0.01 -14.96 5.29
CA ALA A 78 -0.01 -16.39 5.57
C ALA A 78 1.37 -16.96 5.96
N GLN A 79 2.44 -16.17 5.87
CA GLN A 79 3.79 -16.61 6.24
C GLN A 79 3.92 -16.64 7.77
N PRO A 80 4.38 -17.77 8.36
CA PRO A 80 4.31 -17.99 9.81
C PRO A 80 5.23 -17.09 10.64
N HIS A 81 6.25 -16.48 10.03
CA HIS A 81 7.28 -15.70 10.70
C HIS A 81 7.34 -14.23 10.25
N THR A 82 6.40 -13.80 9.40
CA THR A 82 6.40 -12.46 8.81
C THR A 82 5.23 -11.66 9.34
N ALA A 83 5.51 -10.59 10.08
CA ALA A 83 4.49 -9.61 10.42
C ALA A 83 4.20 -8.71 9.22
N LEU A 84 2.93 -8.36 9.00
CA LEU A 84 2.52 -7.47 7.91
C LEU A 84 1.85 -6.20 8.45
N LEU A 85 2.41 -5.04 8.11
CA LEU A 85 1.80 -3.73 8.33
C LEU A 85 1.36 -3.12 6.99
N MET A 86 0.09 -2.79 6.88
CA MET A 86 -0.47 -2.14 5.69
C MET A 86 -0.80 -0.69 5.98
N ILE A 87 -0.29 0.22 5.16
CA ILE A 87 -0.55 1.67 5.26
C ILE A 87 -1.39 2.09 4.06
N ALA A 88 -2.67 2.40 4.28
CA ALA A 88 -3.56 2.88 3.24
C ALA A 88 -3.94 4.35 3.48
N ARG A 89 -4.01 5.15 2.41
CA ARG A 89 -4.52 6.52 2.51
C ARG A 89 -6.01 6.50 2.82
N THR A 90 -6.41 7.13 3.92
CA THR A 90 -7.82 7.45 4.16
C THR A 90 -8.21 8.62 3.27
N LYS A 91 -9.29 8.50 2.49
CA LYS A 91 -9.94 9.70 1.94
C LYS A 91 -10.43 10.47 3.16
N ARG A 92 -9.99 11.72 3.36
CA ARG A 92 -10.64 12.63 4.31
C ARG A 92 -12.13 12.57 4.00
N ARG A 93 -12.94 12.02 4.91
CA ARG A 93 -14.38 12.26 4.87
C ARG A 93 -14.51 13.77 5.05
N GLY A 94 -15.03 14.46 4.04
CA GLY A 94 -15.53 15.82 4.27
C GLY A 94 -16.56 15.79 5.40
N PRO A 95 -16.90 16.95 5.99
CA PRO A 95 -17.97 17.01 6.98
C PRO A 95 -19.22 16.30 6.42
N PRO A 96 -19.96 15.55 7.25
CA PRO A 96 -21.19 14.90 6.80
C PRO A 96 -22.08 15.92 6.09
N PRO A 97 -22.75 15.56 4.97
CA PRO A 97 -23.69 16.48 4.34
C PRO A 97 -24.66 16.95 5.41
N ALA A 98 -24.79 18.26 5.57
CA ALA A 98 -25.78 18.83 6.48
C ALA A 98 -27.13 18.22 6.09
N THR A 99 -27.65 17.36 6.96
CA THR A 99 -28.99 16.83 6.81
C THR A 99 -29.93 18.01 6.92
N ASN A 100 -30.39 18.52 5.78
CA ASN A 100 -31.51 19.42 5.70
C ASN A 100 -32.76 18.68 6.21
N ARG A 101 -32.90 18.60 7.53
CA ARG A 101 -34.17 18.32 8.21
C ARG A 101 -34.97 19.62 8.21
N MET A 102 -35.78 19.85 7.18
CA MET A 102 -37.00 20.64 7.28
C MET A 102 -37.93 20.28 6.12
N THR A 103 -38.47 19.07 6.14
CA THR A 103 -39.79 18.86 5.54
C THR A 103 -40.79 19.21 6.64
N ARG A 104 -41.30 20.45 6.61
CA ARG A 104 -42.52 20.80 7.34
C ARG A 104 -43.61 19.88 6.83
N LEU A 105 -44.09 18.98 7.69
CA LEU A 105 -45.40 18.36 7.50
C LEU A 105 -46.43 19.48 7.62
N GLN A 106 -46.92 19.97 6.49
CA GLN A 106 -48.18 20.69 6.44
C GLN A 106 -49.27 19.65 6.65
N LEU A 107 -49.94 19.72 7.80
CA LEU A 107 -51.23 19.06 7.98
C LEU A 107 -52.26 19.83 7.15
N PRO A 108 -53.10 19.17 6.34
CA PRO A 108 -54.26 19.83 5.77
C PRO A 108 -55.24 20.15 6.89
N GLU A 109 -55.63 21.42 7.00
CA GLU A 109 -56.86 21.79 7.71
C GLU A 109 -58.02 21.41 6.80
N GLU A 110 -58.80 20.40 7.21
CA GLU A 110 -60.26 20.28 7.10
C GLU A 110 -60.74 18.95 7.72
#